data_AF-A0A3L6QZY5-F1
#
_entry.id   AF-A0A3L6QZY5-F1
#
_cell.length_a   1.000
_cell.length_b   1.000
_cell.length_c   1.000
_cell.angle_alpha   90.00
_cell.angle_beta   90.00
_cell.angle_gamma   90.00
#
_symmetry.space_group_name_H-M   'P 1'
#
loop_
_entity.id
_entity.type
_entity.pdbx_description
1 polymer ?
#
loop_
_entity_poly.entity_id
_entity_poly.type
_entity_poly.pdbx_seq_one_letter_code
_entity_poly.pdbx_strand_id
1 'polypeptide(L)'
;MAQHNLISFWLLDKPTMLTKLLSVLGLKGHWDSWLHTRHIDVSHELKVLVFRELKDKTVSIVDAESYRKFSNHRGQWALQCKGWSVEVEFDESILLWHIATDLCFHSDDDNGDAKIAPYVGISRAMSNYMLFLLVARPFMLTAGIGQIRFGDTCAEAKNFFGRAGTAHPDAGPAARMVLGVSAEIAPRDVKGDRSKSVLFDACRLAKSLLELPPRKRWRVIRVVWVEMLCYAANKCRSNFHAKQLSGGGELLTVVWFLMAHLGVGEQYRIEAGHARAKLIVEKN
;
A
#
# COMPACT_ATOMS: atom_id res chain seq x y z
N MET A 1 14.69 -1.04 -2.77
CA MET A 1 13.40 -0.36 -2.48
C MET A 1 13.36 0.08 -1.03
N ALA A 2 12.78 1.25 -0.76
CA ALA A 2 12.64 1.80 0.58
C ALA A 2 11.54 1.06 1.38
N GLN A 3 11.60 1.13 2.70
CA GLN A 3 10.72 0.40 3.62
C GLN A 3 10.34 1.31 4.78
N HIS A 4 9.05 1.33 5.12
CA HIS A 4 8.54 1.94 6.34
C HIS A 4 7.54 0.96 6.99
N ASN A 5 7.72 0.65 8.27
CA ASN A 5 6.83 -0.28 9.00
C ASN A 5 6.16 0.46 10.17
N LEU A 6 4.82 0.45 10.20
CA LEU A 6 4.03 1.25 11.13
C LEU A 6 4.20 0.80 12.59
N ILE A 7 4.21 -0.51 12.83
CA ILE A 7 4.37 -1.06 14.18
C ILE A 7 5.76 -0.71 14.71
N SER A 8 6.81 -0.90 13.91
CA SER A 8 8.18 -0.52 14.27
C SER A 8 8.30 0.99 14.59
N PHE A 9 7.61 1.84 13.82
CA PHE A 9 7.54 3.28 14.07
C PHE A 9 6.88 3.59 15.42
N TRP A 10 5.79 2.91 15.77
CA TRP A 10 5.12 3.08 17.07
C TRP A 10 5.99 2.65 18.26
N LEU A 11 6.86 1.67 18.06
CA LEU A 11 7.70 1.12 19.12
C LEU A 11 9.00 1.91 19.35
N LEU A 12 9.51 2.62 18.33
CA LEU A 12 10.82 3.27 18.37
C LEU A 12 10.78 4.81 18.57
N ASP A 13 9.59 5.42 18.62
CA ASP A 13 9.41 6.87 18.76
C ASP A 13 9.92 7.39 20.13
N LYS A 14 11.23 7.63 20.26
CA LYS A 14 11.86 8.32 21.39
C LYS A 14 11.99 9.82 21.08
N PRO A 15 11.44 10.72 21.91
CA PRO A 15 11.54 12.15 21.65
C PRO A 15 12.98 12.67 21.90
N THR A 16 13.67 13.10 20.85
CA THR A 16 14.93 13.87 20.94
C THR A 16 14.65 15.38 20.90
N MET A 17 15.63 16.22 21.28
CA MET A 17 15.51 17.70 21.21
C MET A 17 15.15 18.19 19.80
N LEU A 18 15.63 17.51 18.76
CA LEU A 18 15.31 17.80 17.36
C LEU A 18 13.83 17.51 17.04
N THR A 19 13.29 16.37 17.51
CA THR A 19 11.87 16.03 17.33
C THR A 19 10.92 17.01 18.02
N LYS A 20 11.33 17.61 19.15
CA LYS A 20 10.56 18.67 19.83
C LYS A 20 10.53 19.96 19.00
N LEU A 21 11.65 20.36 18.43
CA LEU A 21 11.76 21.54 17.56
C LEU A 21 10.91 21.36 16.29
N LEU A 22 10.95 20.18 15.69
CA LEU A 22 10.17 19.84 14.51
C LEU A 22 8.67 19.75 14.79
N SER A 23 8.23 19.40 16.01
CA SER A 23 6.80 19.49 16.39
C SER A 23 6.32 20.93 16.47
N VAL A 24 7.17 21.86 16.90
CA VAL A 24 6.83 23.29 16.97
C VAL A 24 6.67 23.88 15.57
N LEU A 25 7.40 23.35 14.58
CA LEU A 25 7.34 23.80 13.19
C LEU A 25 6.30 23.06 12.33
N GLY A 26 5.54 22.11 12.90
CA GLY A 26 4.59 21.27 12.15
C GLY A 26 5.25 20.28 11.17
N LEU A 27 6.58 20.14 11.22
CA LEU A 27 7.38 19.31 10.31
C LEU A 27 7.78 17.95 10.89
N LYS A 28 7.43 17.68 12.16
CA LYS A 28 7.78 16.45 12.88
C LYS A 28 7.43 15.17 12.14
N GLY A 29 6.22 15.09 11.57
CA GLY A 29 5.76 13.90 10.84
C GLY A 29 6.62 13.58 9.60
N HIS A 30 7.06 14.60 8.87
CA HIS A 30 7.92 14.43 7.69
C HIS A 30 9.33 13.96 8.06
N TRP A 31 9.87 14.44 9.18
CA TRP A 31 11.23 14.14 9.62
C TRP A 31 11.37 12.80 10.35
N ASP A 32 10.41 12.45 11.22
CA ASP A 32 10.44 11.16 11.94
C ASP A 32 10.26 9.98 10.95
N SER A 33 9.55 10.19 9.83
CA SER A 33 9.42 9.19 8.75
C SER A 33 10.71 8.98 7.96
N TRP A 34 11.52 10.03 7.78
CA TRP A 34 12.79 9.96 7.05
C TRP A 34 13.85 9.15 7.83
N LEU A 35 13.87 9.29 9.16
CA LEU A 35 14.79 8.58 10.07
C LEU A 35 14.56 7.07 10.15
N HIS A 36 13.35 6.58 9.83
CA HIS A 36 12.98 5.16 9.92
C HIS A 36 12.91 4.45 8.57
N THR A 37 13.30 5.14 7.48
CA THR A 37 13.32 4.55 6.15
C THR A 37 14.51 3.60 6.02
N ARG A 38 14.24 2.30 5.85
CA ARG A 38 15.26 1.29 5.53
C ARG A 38 15.26 0.99 4.05
N HIS A 39 16.40 0.59 3.49
CA HIS A 39 16.48 0.12 2.11
C HIS A 39 16.77 -1.38 2.08
N ILE A 40 16.01 -2.11 1.27
CA ILE A 40 16.24 -3.52 0.99
C ILE A 40 16.34 -3.74 -0.52
N ASP A 41 17.04 -4.77 -0.94
CA ASP A 41 17.03 -5.15 -2.35
C ASP A 41 15.66 -5.69 -2.78
N VAL A 42 15.30 -5.45 -4.04
CA VAL A 42 14.13 -6.08 -4.63
C VAL A 42 14.48 -7.54 -4.90
N SER A 43 13.94 -8.44 -4.09
CA SER A 43 14.24 -9.88 -4.17
C SER A 43 13.87 -10.47 -5.53
N HIS A 44 14.50 -11.57 -5.91
CA HIS A 44 14.22 -12.23 -7.18
C HIS A 44 12.75 -12.70 -7.24
N GLU A 45 12.22 -13.22 -6.14
CA GLU A 45 10.86 -13.70 -6.01
C GLU A 45 9.83 -12.57 -6.20
N LEU A 46 10.11 -11.39 -5.65
CA LEU A 46 9.27 -10.20 -5.86
C LEU A 46 9.28 -9.78 -7.34
N LYS A 47 10.45 -9.77 -8.01
CA LYS A 47 10.54 -9.47 -9.45
C LYS A 47 9.71 -10.45 -10.28
N VAL A 48 9.88 -11.75 -10.04
CA VAL A 48 9.15 -12.81 -10.74
C VAL A 48 7.65 -12.71 -10.49
N LEU A 49 7.24 -12.43 -9.26
CA LEU A 49 5.85 -12.25 -8.89
C LEU A 49 5.22 -11.09 -9.66
N VAL A 50 5.80 -9.90 -9.57
CA VAL A 50 5.26 -8.70 -10.23
C VAL A 50 5.18 -8.91 -11.74
N PHE A 51 6.23 -9.50 -12.34
CA PHE A 51 6.23 -9.81 -13.77
C PHE A 51 5.13 -10.81 -14.16
N ARG A 52 5.00 -11.92 -13.42
CA ARG A 52 4.01 -12.96 -13.72
C ARG A 52 2.59 -12.44 -13.56
N GLU A 53 2.29 -11.80 -12.43
CA GLU A 53 0.97 -11.24 -12.17
C GLU A 53 0.63 -10.16 -13.21
N LEU A 54 1.56 -9.28 -13.59
CA LEU A 54 1.30 -8.34 -14.68
C LEU A 54 1.03 -9.04 -16.00
N LYS A 55 1.90 -9.95 -16.43
CA LYS A 55 1.78 -10.68 -17.71
C LYS A 55 0.48 -11.48 -17.79
N ASP A 56 0.11 -12.20 -16.74
CA ASP A 56 -1.11 -12.99 -16.70
C ASP A 56 -2.34 -12.09 -16.81
N LYS A 57 -2.29 -10.93 -16.15
CA LYS A 57 -3.38 -9.94 -16.16
C LYS A 57 -3.46 -9.16 -17.47
N THR A 58 -2.36 -8.98 -18.21
CA THR A 58 -2.40 -8.33 -19.52
C THR A 58 -3.10 -9.15 -20.58
N VAL A 59 -3.16 -10.49 -20.43
CA VAL A 59 -3.85 -11.38 -21.39
C VAL A 59 -5.35 -11.08 -21.50
N SER A 60 -5.97 -10.55 -20.43
CA SER A 60 -7.39 -10.19 -20.44
C SER A 60 -7.68 -8.77 -20.94
N ILE A 61 -6.65 -8.01 -21.33
CA ILE A 61 -6.78 -6.64 -21.84
C ILE A 61 -6.84 -6.70 -23.37
N VAL A 62 -8.05 -6.58 -23.92
CA VAL A 62 -8.31 -6.69 -25.38
C VAL A 62 -8.76 -5.35 -26.00
N ASP A 63 -9.23 -4.42 -25.18
CA ASP A 63 -9.82 -3.14 -25.60
C ASP A 63 -9.60 -2.04 -24.55
N ALA A 64 -10.07 -0.82 -24.83
CA ALA A 64 -9.84 0.33 -23.94
C ALA A 64 -10.60 0.19 -22.62
N GLU A 65 -11.74 -0.49 -22.64
CA GLU A 65 -12.59 -0.69 -21.46
C GLU A 65 -11.96 -1.69 -20.47
N SER A 66 -11.51 -2.85 -20.95
CA SER A 66 -10.77 -3.86 -20.20
C SER A 66 -9.46 -3.30 -19.63
N TYR A 67 -8.77 -2.42 -20.38
CA TYR A 67 -7.63 -1.67 -19.86
C TYR A 67 -8.04 -0.72 -18.73
N ARG A 68 -9.07 0.11 -18.93
CA ARG A 68 -9.55 1.05 -17.91
C ARG A 68 -9.94 0.30 -16.63
N LYS A 69 -10.58 -0.86 -16.78
CA LYS A 69 -10.92 -1.75 -15.67
C LYS A 69 -9.64 -2.23 -14.96
N PHE A 70 -8.70 -2.81 -15.70
CA PHE A 70 -7.39 -3.24 -15.17
C PHE A 70 -6.67 -2.12 -14.41
N SER A 71 -6.58 -0.94 -15.03
CA SER A 71 -5.83 0.22 -14.52
C SER A 71 -6.38 0.81 -13.23
N ASN A 72 -7.66 0.56 -12.93
CA ASN A 72 -8.34 1.05 -11.74
C ASN A 72 -8.48 -0.02 -10.65
N HIS A 73 -8.03 -1.25 -10.90
CA HIS A 73 -8.03 -2.28 -9.87
C HIS A 73 -6.93 -2.02 -8.84
N ARG A 74 -7.29 -2.22 -7.57
CA ARG A 74 -6.48 -2.03 -6.36
C ARG A 74 -6.54 -3.26 -5.45
N GLY A 75 -7.07 -4.37 -5.94
CA GLY A 75 -7.30 -5.62 -5.21
C GLY A 75 -8.58 -6.35 -5.60
N GLN A 76 -9.43 -5.79 -6.47
CA GLN A 76 -10.73 -6.37 -6.83
C GLN A 76 -10.61 -7.75 -7.52
N TRP A 77 -9.49 -8.10 -8.16
CA TRP A 77 -9.33 -9.47 -8.71
C TRP A 77 -8.97 -10.50 -7.65
N ALA A 78 -8.27 -10.07 -6.59
CA ALA A 78 -7.94 -10.95 -5.47
C ALA A 78 -9.14 -11.19 -4.53
N LEU A 79 -10.08 -10.25 -4.47
CA LEU A 79 -11.14 -10.22 -3.48
C LEU A 79 -12.43 -10.88 -3.96
N GLN A 80 -12.68 -12.10 -3.49
CA GLN A 80 -14.00 -12.75 -3.57
C GLN A 80 -14.91 -12.40 -2.40
N CYS A 81 -14.36 -11.92 -1.26
CA CYS A 81 -15.10 -11.87 -0.01
C CYS A 81 -15.34 -10.47 0.58
N LYS A 82 -14.56 -9.42 0.25
CA LYS A 82 -14.68 -8.07 0.88
C LYS A 82 -14.14 -6.90 0.03
N GLY A 83 -14.86 -6.53 -1.04
CA GLY A 83 -14.53 -5.42 -1.95
C GLY A 83 -14.40 -4.03 -1.29
N TRP A 84 -15.14 -3.78 -0.19
CA TRP A 84 -15.18 -2.49 0.49
C TRP A 84 -13.79 -1.92 0.85
N SER A 85 -12.84 -2.79 1.20
CA SER A 85 -11.48 -2.40 1.63
C SER A 85 -10.62 -1.79 0.51
N VAL A 86 -11.01 -2.01 -0.76
CA VAL A 86 -10.35 -1.46 -1.95
C VAL A 86 -11.26 -0.52 -2.75
N GLU A 87 -12.45 -0.24 -2.25
CA GLU A 87 -13.43 0.70 -2.81
C GLU A 87 -13.34 2.09 -2.14
N VAL A 88 -12.65 2.20 -1.00
CA VAL A 88 -12.33 3.48 -0.34
C VAL A 88 -11.27 4.29 -1.11
N GLU A 89 -10.95 5.49 -0.62
CA GLU A 89 -9.86 6.30 -1.16
C GLU A 89 -8.52 5.53 -1.12
N PHE A 90 -7.64 5.77 -2.09
CA PHE A 90 -6.47 4.90 -2.28
C PHE A 90 -5.49 4.91 -1.10
N ASP A 91 -5.27 6.09 -0.51
CA ASP A 91 -4.49 6.27 0.70
C ASP A 91 -5.10 5.55 1.91
N GLU A 92 -6.43 5.50 2.01
CA GLU A 92 -7.14 4.72 3.03
C GLU A 92 -6.91 3.22 2.83
N SER A 93 -7.03 2.73 1.59
CA SER A 93 -6.77 1.33 1.25
C SER A 93 -5.33 0.92 1.60
N ILE A 94 -4.33 1.76 1.30
CA ILE A 94 -2.93 1.47 1.65
C ILE A 94 -2.77 1.29 3.17
N LEU A 95 -3.32 2.20 3.98
CA LEU A 95 -3.22 2.12 5.43
C LEU A 95 -3.96 0.90 6.00
N LEU A 96 -5.20 0.66 5.54
CA LEU A 96 -6.01 -0.49 5.95
C LEU A 96 -5.26 -1.80 5.71
N TRP A 97 -4.80 -2.01 4.47
CA TRP A 97 -4.12 -3.23 4.08
C TRP A 97 -2.75 -3.35 4.74
N HIS A 98 -2.05 -2.24 5.00
CA HIS A 98 -0.76 -2.28 5.69
C HIS A 98 -0.91 -2.82 7.12
N ILE A 99 -1.82 -2.22 7.88
CA ILE A 99 -2.09 -2.66 9.26
C ILE A 99 -2.62 -4.10 9.25
N ALA A 100 -3.56 -4.43 8.38
CA ALA A 100 -4.11 -5.78 8.31
C ALA A 100 -3.05 -6.85 7.95
N THR A 101 -2.12 -6.52 7.04
CA THR A 101 -1.00 -7.42 6.67
C THR A 101 -0.11 -7.71 7.87
N ASP A 102 0.24 -6.68 8.65
CA ASP A 102 1.08 -6.84 9.84
C ASP A 102 0.34 -7.54 11.00
N LEU A 103 -0.96 -7.30 11.17
CA LEU A 103 -1.79 -8.04 12.13
C LEU A 103 -1.87 -9.52 11.77
N CYS A 104 -2.06 -9.87 10.50
CA CYS A 104 -2.05 -11.26 10.04
C CYS A 104 -0.66 -11.91 10.15
N PHE A 105 0.43 -11.14 10.01
CA PHE A 105 1.78 -11.67 10.22
C PHE A 105 2.03 -12.04 11.68
N HIS A 106 1.51 -11.23 12.61
CA HIS A 106 1.71 -11.41 14.04
C HIS A 106 0.63 -12.26 14.72
N SER A 107 -0.37 -12.75 13.98
CA SER A 107 -1.26 -13.80 14.48
C SER A 107 -0.50 -15.13 14.49
N ASP A 108 -0.48 -15.83 15.62
CA ASP A 108 0.28 -17.08 15.86
C ASP A 108 -0.25 -18.30 15.05
N ASP A 109 -0.91 -18.07 13.92
CA ASP A 109 -1.69 -19.04 13.13
C ASP A 109 -0.90 -19.61 11.91
N ASP A 110 0.27 -19.03 11.60
CA ASP A 110 1.17 -19.56 10.57
C ASP A 110 2.02 -20.69 11.15
N ASN A 111 1.47 -21.90 11.13
CA ASN A 111 2.19 -23.16 11.35
C ASN A 111 3.27 -23.35 10.26
N GLY A 112 4.39 -22.64 10.36
CA GLY A 112 5.72 -22.98 9.81
C GLY A 112 5.81 -23.52 8.37
N ASP A 113 4.82 -23.31 7.49
CA ASP A 113 4.82 -23.89 6.15
C ASP A 113 5.88 -23.15 5.32
N ALA A 114 7.03 -23.81 5.12
CA ALA A 114 8.13 -23.30 4.32
C ALA A 114 7.69 -22.86 2.91
N LYS A 115 6.58 -23.40 2.38
CA LYS A 115 6.03 -23.02 1.08
C LYS A 115 5.31 -21.66 1.09
N ILE A 116 4.87 -21.19 2.27
CA ILE A 116 4.16 -19.92 2.45
C ILE A 116 5.12 -18.79 2.80
N ALA A 117 6.22 -19.10 3.48
CA ALA A 117 7.20 -18.11 3.94
C ALA A 117 7.64 -17.08 2.86
N PRO A 118 7.88 -17.46 1.58
CA PRO A 118 8.17 -16.48 0.54
C PRO A 118 7.01 -15.49 0.29
N TYR A 119 5.75 -15.94 0.34
CA TYR A 119 4.58 -15.09 0.16
C TYR A 119 4.41 -14.10 1.31
N VAL A 120 4.68 -14.53 2.54
CA VAL A 120 4.68 -13.65 3.72
C VAL A 120 5.73 -12.56 3.56
N GLY A 121 6.98 -12.95 3.29
CA GLY A 121 8.09 -12.01 3.14
C GLY A 121 7.84 -10.96 2.06
N ILE A 122 7.40 -11.39 0.87
CA ILE A 122 7.08 -10.50 -0.23
C ILE A 122 5.90 -9.58 0.11
N SER A 123 4.83 -10.10 0.71
CA SER A 123 3.65 -9.31 1.07
C SER A 123 4.02 -8.18 2.03
N ARG A 124 4.85 -8.47 3.04
CA ARG A 124 5.32 -7.46 3.98
C ARG A 124 6.26 -6.44 3.33
N ALA A 125 7.16 -6.90 2.47
CA ALA A 125 8.09 -6.02 1.76
C ALA A 125 7.35 -5.01 0.85
N MET A 126 6.32 -5.47 0.15
CA MET A 126 5.45 -4.61 -0.66
C MET A 126 4.60 -3.68 0.20
N SER A 127 4.02 -4.20 1.28
CA SER A 127 3.22 -3.41 2.22
C SER A 127 4.01 -2.25 2.83
N ASN A 128 5.22 -2.52 3.31
CA ASN A 128 6.12 -1.51 3.88
C ASN A 128 6.56 -0.47 2.84
N TYR A 129 6.75 -0.91 1.58
CA TYR A 129 7.09 0.00 0.49
C TYR A 129 5.93 0.92 0.12
N MET A 130 4.69 0.40 0.06
CA MET A 130 3.50 1.22 -0.21
C MET A 130 3.23 2.21 0.93
N LEU A 131 3.44 1.80 2.19
CA LEU A 131 3.39 2.73 3.32
C LEU A 131 4.47 3.81 3.21
N PHE A 132 5.70 3.44 2.84
CA PHE A 132 6.76 4.41 2.59
C PHE A 132 6.36 5.45 1.55
N LEU A 133 5.77 5.03 0.42
CA LEU A 133 5.28 5.97 -0.59
C LEU A 133 4.22 6.89 -0.01
N LEU A 134 3.30 6.36 0.79
CA LEU A 134 2.23 7.15 1.41
C LEU A 134 2.78 8.23 2.34
N VAL A 135 3.77 7.89 3.17
CA VAL A 135 4.27 8.78 4.22
C VAL A 135 5.39 9.70 3.71
N ALA A 136 6.37 9.17 3.00
CA ALA A 136 7.58 9.89 2.62
C ALA A 136 7.56 10.42 1.18
N ARG A 137 6.73 9.83 0.28
CA ARG A 137 6.63 10.25 -1.13
C ARG A 137 5.18 10.39 -1.61
N PRO A 138 4.29 11.08 -0.88
CA PRO A 138 2.87 11.16 -1.24
C PRO A 138 2.63 11.77 -2.63
N PHE A 139 3.56 12.57 -3.14
CA PHE A 139 3.52 13.13 -4.49
C PHE A 139 3.58 12.07 -5.61
N MET A 140 4.04 10.84 -5.31
CA MET A 140 4.03 9.71 -6.25
C MET A 140 2.73 8.91 -6.21
N LEU A 141 1.79 9.26 -5.32
CA LEU A 141 0.47 8.63 -5.23
C LEU A 141 -0.61 9.61 -5.71
N THR A 142 -1.85 9.11 -5.81
CA THR A 142 -3.01 9.97 -6.06
C THR A 142 -3.18 10.97 -4.93
N ALA A 143 -3.62 12.19 -5.26
CA ALA A 143 -3.95 13.19 -4.25
C ALA A 143 -5.02 12.66 -3.29
N GLY A 144 -4.87 12.94 -2.00
CA GLY A 144 -5.75 12.46 -0.95
C GLY A 144 -5.35 13.05 0.41
N ILE A 145 -5.96 12.54 1.47
CA ILE A 145 -5.74 12.99 2.85
C ILE A 145 -4.84 12.03 3.64
N GLY A 146 -3.93 11.34 2.94
CA GLY A 146 -3.20 10.20 3.48
C GLY A 146 -2.36 10.51 4.72
N GLN A 147 -1.77 11.72 4.75
CA GLN A 147 -1.02 12.21 5.90
C GLN A 147 -1.92 12.44 7.13
N ILE A 148 -3.13 12.96 6.92
CA ILE A 148 -4.12 13.16 7.97
C ILE A 148 -4.57 11.80 8.52
N ARG A 149 -4.94 10.87 7.62
CA ARG A 149 -5.31 9.49 8.00
C ARG A 149 -4.19 8.78 8.77
N PHE A 150 -2.95 8.92 8.32
CA PHE A 150 -1.78 8.36 9.00
C PHE A 150 -1.61 8.95 10.40
N GLY A 151 -1.68 10.27 10.55
CA GLY A 151 -1.58 10.96 11.83
C GLY A 151 -2.67 10.54 12.81
N ASP A 152 -3.92 10.54 12.36
CA ASP A 152 -5.08 10.12 13.16
C ASP A 152 -4.98 8.65 13.59
N THR A 153 -4.51 7.78 12.70
CA THR A 153 -4.31 6.36 12.99
C THR A 153 -3.21 6.14 14.02
N CYS A 154 -2.10 6.88 13.92
CA CYS A 154 -1.03 6.85 14.92
C CYS A 154 -1.51 7.36 16.28
N ALA A 155 -2.29 8.45 16.31
CA ALA A 155 -2.85 8.98 17.55
C ALA A 155 -3.83 7.99 18.21
N GLU A 156 -4.68 7.33 17.41
CA GLU A 156 -5.58 6.30 17.92
C GLU A 156 -4.83 5.09 18.47
N ALA A 157 -3.80 4.61 17.78
CA ALA A 157 -2.96 3.52 18.26
C ALA A 157 -2.25 3.88 19.58
N LYS A 158 -1.65 5.08 19.67
CA LYS A 158 -1.00 5.58 20.90
C LYS A 158 -1.98 5.64 22.08
N ASN A 159 -3.20 6.14 21.86
CA ASN A 159 -4.24 6.19 22.89
C ASN A 159 -4.71 4.80 23.31
N PHE A 160 -4.86 3.88 22.35
CA PHE A 160 -5.26 2.50 22.60
C PHE A 160 -4.26 1.77 23.50
N PHE A 161 -2.97 1.80 23.15
CA PHE A 161 -1.92 1.14 23.93
C PHE A 161 -1.66 1.85 25.28
N GLY A 162 -1.76 3.18 25.32
CA GLY A 162 -1.65 3.95 26.56
C GLY A 162 -2.72 3.58 27.60
N ARG A 163 -3.96 3.36 27.17
CA ARG A 163 -5.05 2.90 28.06
C ARG A 163 -4.87 1.46 28.55
N ALA A 164 -4.22 0.62 27.76
CA ALA A 164 -3.94 -0.76 28.12
C ALA A 164 -2.78 -0.92 29.12
N GLY A 165 -2.16 0.19 29.57
CA GLY A 165 -1.02 0.17 30.49
C GLY A 165 0.27 -0.40 29.85
N THR A 166 0.28 -0.61 28.54
CA THR A 166 1.41 -1.14 27.80
C THR A 166 2.23 0.00 27.18
N ALA A 167 3.17 0.53 27.95
CA ALA A 167 4.19 1.40 27.39
C ALA A 167 5.16 0.55 26.55
N HIS A 168 5.10 0.68 25.22
CA HIS A 168 5.96 -0.01 24.24
C HIS A 168 5.83 -1.55 24.20
N PRO A 169 4.65 -2.11 23.86
CA PRO A 169 4.50 -3.56 23.69
C PRO A 169 5.32 -4.09 22.51
N ASP A 170 5.93 -5.26 22.60
CA ASP A 170 6.49 -5.93 21.41
C ASP A 170 5.43 -6.06 20.29
N ALA A 171 5.88 -6.08 19.03
CA ALA A 171 5.00 -6.07 17.85
C ALA A 171 3.94 -7.19 17.86
N GLY A 172 4.32 -8.40 18.29
CA GLY A 172 3.43 -9.56 18.40
C GLY A 172 2.30 -9.35 19.44
N PRO A 173 2.63 -9.13 20.73
CA PRO A 173 1.66 -8.80 21.76
C PRO A 173 0.74 -7.61 21.39
N ALA A 174 1.30 -6.56 20.79
CA ALA A 174 0.54 -5.39 20.34
C ALA A 174 -0.53 -5.78 19.30
N ALA A 175 -0.14 -6.56 18.30
CA ALA A 175 -1.04 -7.04 17.26
C ALA A 175 -2.17 -7.91 17.84
N ARG A 176 -1.84 -8.84 18.76
CA ARG A 176 -2.85 -9.66 19.45
C ARG A 176 -3.83 -8.84 20.26
N MET A 177 -3.36 -7.80 20.94
CA MET A 177 -4.20 -6.88 21.70
C MET A 177 -5.20 -6.15 20.79
N VAL A 178 -4.74 -5.63 19.64
CA VAL A 178 -5.62 -4.99 18.64
C VAL A 178 -6.64 -5.98 18.09
N LEU A 179 -6.24 -7.22 17.79
CA LEU A 179 -7.13 -8.29 17.33
C LEU A 179 -8.14 -8.73 18.40
N GLY A 180 -7.82 -8.58 19.68
CA GLY A 180 -8.71 -8.89 20.80
C GLY A 180 -9.90 -7.94 20.94
N VAL A 181 -9.88 -6.77 20.29
CA VAL A 181 -10.97 -5.78 20.39
C VAL A 181 -12.20 -6.27 19.63
N SER A 182 -13.39 -6.23 20.26
CA SER A 182 -14.64 -6.54 19.56
C SER A 182 -14.84 -5.57 18.39
N ALA A 183 -15.12 -6.14 17.21
CA ALA A 183 -15.15 -5.41 15.95
C ALA A 183 -16.54 -5.42 15.30
N GLU A 184 -17.58 -5.62 16.13
CA GLU A 184 -18.97 -5.78 15.71
C GLU A 184 -19.59 -4.49 15.16
N ILE A 185 -19.17 -3.32 15.66
CA ILE A 185 -19.66 -2.02 15.21
C ILE A 185 -18.58 -1.37 14.33
N ALA A 186 -18.98 -0.82 13.18
CA ALA A 186 -18.03 -0.13 12.33
C ALA A 186 -17.55 1.16 13.04
N PRO A 187 -16.23 1.43 13.12
CA PRO A 187 -15.69 2.60 13.82
C PRO A 187 -16.27 3.93 13.33
N ARG A 188 -16.60 3.99 12.04
CA ARG A 188 -17.29 5.13 11.40
C ARG A 188 -18.64 5.46 12.07
N ASP A 189 -19.36 4.45 12.56
CA ASP A 189 -20.69 4.60 13.17
C ASP A 189 -20.59 5.11 14.61
N VAL A 190 -19.43 4.95 15.26
CA VAL A 190 -19.18 5.41 16.64
C VAL A 190 -18.51 6.78 16.66
N LYS A 191 -17.59 7.04 15.74
CA LYS A 191 -16.69 8.20 15.79
C LYS A 191 -17.13 9.35 14.87
N GLY A 192 -17.99 9.09 13.89
CA GLY A 192 -18.39 10.07 12.88
C GLY A 192 -17.20 10.59 12.08
N ASP A 193 -17.21 11.87 11.72
CA ASP A 193 -16.16 12.54 10.94
C ASP A 193 -14.99 13.10 11.76
N ARG A 194 -15.04 12.95 13.09
CA ARG A 194 -14.08 13.53 14.05
C ARG A 194 -12.66 12.97 13.92
N SER A 195 -12.50 11.83 13.26
CA SER A 195 -11.21 11.21 13.00
C SER A 195 -11.27 10.37 11.75
N LYS A 196 -10.21 10.40 10.97
CA LYS A 196 -10.00 9.62 9.74
C LYS A 196 -9.13 8.38 10.00
N SER A 197 -9.00 7.97 11.26
CA SER A 197 -8.26 6.77 11.63
C SER A 197 -8.86 5.52 11.00
N VAL A 198 -7.99 4.59 10.61
CA VAL A 198 -8.38 3.29 10.04
C VAL A 198 -8.02 2.10 10.92
N LEU A 199 -7.53 2.32 12.14
CA LEU A 199 -6.97 1.24 12.98
C LEU A 199 -7.95 0.08 13.19
N PHE A 200 -9.18 0.38 13.59
CA PHE A 200 -10.19 -0.64 13.88
C PHE A 200 -10.84 -1.21 12.61
N ASP A 201 -10.92 -0.43 11.52
CA ASP A 201 -11.34 -0.97 10.22
C ASP A 201 -10.29 -1.94 9.65
N ALA A 202 -9.00 -1.66 9.88
CA ALA A 202 -7.93 -2.58 9.54
C ALA A 202 -7.96 -3.84 10.41
N CYS A 203 -8.32 -3.73 11.69
CA CYS A 203 -8.56 -4.88 12.57
C CYS A 203 -9.71 -5.76 12.01
N ARG A 204 -10.81 -5.16 11.56
CA ARG A 204 -11.93 -5.88 10.90
C ARG A 204 -11.45 -6.60 9.64
N LEU A 205 -10.67 -5.93 8.79
CA LEU A 205 -10.08 -6.54 7.60
C LEU A 205 -9.17 -7.71 7.95
N ALA A 206 -8.30 -7.55 8.96
CA ALA A 206 -7.40 -8.60 9.43
C ALA A 206 -8.17 -9.83 9.92
N LYS A 207 -9.24 -9.64 10.72
CA LYS A 207 -10.10 -10.74 11.18
C LYS A 207 -10.73 -11.50 10.03
N SER A 208 -11.27 -10.81 9.02
CA SER A 208 -11.80 -11.47 7.82
C SER A 208 -10.73 -12.21 7.00
N LEU A 209 -9.49 -11.72 6.97
CA LEU A 209 -8.37 -12.44 6.34
C LEU A 209 -7.96 -13.67 7.15
N LEU A 210 -8.05 -13.59 8.48
CA LEU A 210 -7.74 -14.68 9.40
C LEU A 210 -8.73 -15.86 9.29
N GLU A 211 -9.96 -15.62 8.84
CA GLU A 211 -10.92 -16.70 8.52
C GLU A 211 -10.49 -17.58 7.33
N LEU A 212 -9.56 -17.11 6.49
CA LEU A 212 -9.05 -17.87 5.34
C LEU A 212 -7.90 -18.80 5.76
N PRO A 213 -7.76 -19.99 5.12
CA PRO A 213 -6.59 -20.83 5.31
C PRO A 213 -5.29 -20.07 4.97
N PRO A 214 -4.17 -20.29 5.70
CA PRO A 214 -2.93 -19.54 5.54
C PRO A 214 -2.46 -19.35 4.10
N ARG A 215 -2.46 -20.42 3.29
CA ARG A 215 -2.08 -20.35 1.87
C ARG A 215 -2.97 -19.41 1.06
N LYS A 216 -4.28 -19.45 1.28
CA LYS A 216 -5.25 -18.60 0.58
C LYS A 216 -5.15 -17.15 1.07
N ARG A 217 -5.03 -16.95 2.38
CA ARG A 217 -4.83 -15.64 3.03
C ARG A 217 -3.65 -14.90 2.42
N TRP A 218 -2.46 -15.49 2.47
CA TRP A 218 -1.24 -14.86 1.95
C TRP A 218 -1.23 -14.70 0.44
N ARG A 219 -1.91 -15.59 -0.30
CA ARG A 219 -2.13 -15.39 -1.74
C ARG A 219 -2.97 -14.14 -2.01
N VAL A 220 -4.08 -13.94 -1.28
CA VAL A 220 -4.94 -12.76 -1.44
C VAL A 220 -4.17 -11.49 -1.11
N ILE A 221 -3.53 -11.42 0.06
CA ILE A 221 -2.74 -10.26 0.50
C ILE A 221 -1.69 -9.89 -0.56
N ARG A 222 -0.94 -10.90 -1.04
CA ARG A 222 0.09 -10.71 -2.06
C ARG A 222 -0.47 -10.11 -3.35
N VAL A 223 -1.57 -10.65 -3.87
CA VAL A 223 -2.16 -10.17 -5.13
C VAL A 223 -2.71 -8.75 -4.99
N VAL A 224 -3.33 -8.42 -3.85
CA VAL A 224 -3.79 -7.05 -3.57
C VAL A 224 -2.64 -6.06 -3.60
N TRP A 225 -1.51 -6.37 -2.95
CA TRP A 225 -0.34 -5.49 -2.99
C TRP A 225 0.23 -5.28 -4.39
N VAL A 226 0.25 -6.32 -5.23
CA VAL A 226 0.65 -6.18 -6.64
C VAL A 226 -0.31 -5.25 -7.39
N GLU A 227 -1.62 -5.38 -7.19
CA GLU A 227 -2.60 -4.48 -7.82
C GLU A 227 -2.43 -3.04 -7.38
N MET A 228 -2.30 -2.79 -6.07
CA MET A 228 -2.05 -1.44 -5.54
C MET A 228 -0.74 -0.84 -6.07
N LEU A 229 0.30 -1.65 -6.22
CA LEU A 229 1.58 -1.20 -6.79
C LEU A 229 1.42 -0.79 -8.27
N CYS A 230 0.69 -1.58 -9.05
CA CYS A 230 0.40 -1.27 -10.46
C CYS A 230 -0.49 -0.04 -10.60
N TYR A 231 -1.51 0.08 -9.75
CA TYR A 231 -2.37 1.26 -9.69
C TYR A 231 -1.57 2.52 -9.39
N ALA A 232 -0.75 2.50 -8.33
CA ALA A 232 0.11 3.62 -7.99
C ALA A 232 1.09 3.98 -9.12
N ALA A 233 1.68 2.98 -9.77
CA ALA A 233 2.60 3.20 -10.89
C ALA A 233 1.89 3.86 -12.09
N ASN A 234 0.65 3.50 -12.36
CA ASN A 234 -0.09 4.09 -13.48
C ASN A 234 -0.63 5.50 -13.16
N LYS A 235 -1.00 5.77 -11.90
CA LYS A 235 -1.57 7.06 -11.48
C LYS A 235 -0.51 8.09 -11.06
N CYS A 236 0.72 7.65 -10.85
CA CYS A 236 1.85 8.55 -10.63
C CYS A 236 2.14 9.38 -11.88
N ARG A 237 2.32 10.70 -11.72
CA ARG A 237 2.61 11.59 -12.86
C ARG A 237 4.01 11.30 -13.42
N SER A 238 4.14 11.35 -14.75
CA SER A 238 5.40 11.04 -15.46
C SER A 238 6.59 11.89 -15.00
N ASN A 239 6.38 13.16 -14.64
CA ASN A 239 7.42 14.03 -14.11
C ASN A 239 7.98 13.54 -12.76
N PHE A 240 7.15 12.94 -11.91
CA PHE A 240 7.62 12.35 -10.64
C PHE A 240 8.37 11.03 -10.85
N HIS A 241 7.96 10.22 -11.83
CA HIS A 241 8.75 9.08 -12.28
C HIS A 241 10.14 9.50 -12.78
N ALA A 242 10.21 10.52 -13.63
CA ALA A 242 11.47 11.07 -14.16
C ALA A 242 12.39 11.59 -13.05
N LYS A 243 11.84 12.34 -12.09
CA LYS A 243 12.59 12.85 -10.94
C LYS A 243 13.23 11.75 -10.08
N GLN A 244 12.55 10.61 -9.93
CA GLN A 244 13.12 9.48 -9.17
C GLN A 244 14.18 8.70 -9.96
N LEU A 245 14.07 8.64 -11.29
CA LEU A 245 15.08 7.99 -12.12
C LEU A 245 16.45 8.66 -12.03
N SER A 246 16.48 10.00 -12.00
CA SER A 246 17.74 10.75 -11.84
C SER A 246 18.44 10.51 -10.49
N GLY A 247 17.76 9.89 -9.51
CA GLY A 247 18.26 9.68 -8.14
C GLY A 247 18.64 8.24 -7.79
N GLY A 248 18.74 7.32 -8.76
CA GLY A 248 19.15 5.93 -8.50
C GLY A 248 18.03 4.87 -8.65
N GLY A 249 16.90 5.24 -9.25
CA GLY A 249 15.80 4.33 -9.58
C GLY A 249 14.80 4.11 -8.44
N GLU A 250 13.53 3.93 -8.80
CA GLU A 250 12.44 3.66 -7.86
C GLU A 250 11.62 2.46 -8.36
N LEU A 251 11.25 1.55 -7.45
CA LEU A 251 10.49 0.34 -7.80
C LEU A 251 9.20 0.71 -8.54
N LEU A 252 8.49 1.75 -8.09
CA LEU A 252 7.27 2.23 -8.74
C LEU A 252 7.52 2.61 -10.20
N THR A 253 8.66 3.25 -10.49
CA THR A 253 9.02 3.63 -11.86
C THR A 253 9.42 2.44 -12.71
N VAL A 254 10.09 1.43 -12.11
CA VAL A 254 10.38 0.18 -12.82
C VAL A 254 9.10 -0.57 -13.18
N VAL A 255 8.13 -0.62 -12.26
CA VAL A 255 6.80 -1.21 -12.53
C VAL A 255 6.08 -0.44 -13.63
N TRP A 256 6.13 0.89 -13.61
CA TRP A 256 5.56 1.73 -14.67
C TRP A 256 6.16 1.41 -16.05
N PHE A 257 7.49 1.27 -16.15
CA PHE A 257 8.13 0.85 -17.40
C PHE A 257 7.78 -0.57 -17.82
N LEU A 258 7.69 -1.50 -16.86
CA LEU A 258 7.30 -2.89 -17.15
C LEU A 258 5.87 -2.95 -17.70
N MET A 259 4.94 -2.18 -17.11
CA MET A 259 3.58 -2.05 -17.61
C MET A 259 3.57 -1.50 -19.03
N ALA A 260 4.34 -0.44 -19.31
CA ALA A 260 4.50 0.12 -20.65
C ALA A 260 5.06 -0.92 -21.65
N HIS A 261 6.06 -1.69 -21.24
CA HIS A 261 6.65 -2.76 -22.06
C HIS A 261 5.64 -3.87 -22.40
N LEU A 262 4.72 -4.18 -21.49
CA LEU A 262 3.64 -5.14 -21.70
C LEU A 262 2.44 -4.54 -22.48
N GLY A 263 2.56 -3.31 -23.00
CA GLY A 263 1.51 -2.63 -23.76
C GLY A 263 0.40 -2.03 -22.89
N VAL A 264 0.66 -1.85 -21.60
CA VAL A 264 -0.32 -1.42 -20.60
C VAL A 264 0.11 -0.08 -20.02
N GLY A 265 -0.42 1.02 -20.57
CA GLY A 265 -0.19 2.36 -20.03
C GLY A 265 -1.10 3.39 -20.70
N GLU A 266 -1.64 4.33 -19.91
CA GLU A 266 -2.59 5.36 -20.38
C GLU A 266 -2.00 6.16 -21.56
N GLN A 267 -0.68 6.32 -21.60
CA GLN A 267 0.04 7.12 -22.60
C GLN A 267 0.25 6.42 -23.95
N TYR A 268 0.04 5.11 -24.05
CA TYR A 268 0.40 4.32 -25.25
C TYR A 268 -0.81 3.83 -26.05
N ARG A 269 -2.02 3.95 -25.49
CA ARG A 269 -3.23 3.77 -26.26
C ARG A 269 -3.60 5.10 -26.88
N ILE A 270 -3.16 5.30 -28.11
CA ILE A 270 -3.72 6.32 -28.99
C ILE A 270 -5.22 6.01 -29.05
N GLU A 271 -6.04 6.75 -28.29
CA GLU A 271 -7.44 6.87 -28.64
C GLU A 271 -7.46 7.38 -30.07
N ALA A 272 -8.13 6.67 -30.96
CA ALA A 272 -8.29 7.05 -32.37
C ALA A 272 -8.96 8.44 -32.56
N GLY A 273 -9.22 9.19 -31.49
CA GLY A 273 -9.81 10.53 -31.47
C GLY A 273 -8.83 11.70 -31.47
N HIS A 274 -7.53 11.50 -31.22
CA HIS A 274 -6.55 12.56 -31.51
C HIS A 274 -6.12 12.47 -32.97
N ALA A 275 -6.87 13.17 -33.83
CA ALA A 275 -6.58 13.36 -35.24
C ALA A 275 -5.10 13.71 -35.46
N ARG A 276 -4.28 12.69 -35.77
CA ARG A 276 -3.00 12.91 -36.42
C ARG A 276 -3.33 13.49 -37.78
N ALA A 277 -2.98 14.74 -38.02
CA ALA A 277 -3.10 15.38 -39.33
C ALA A 277 -2.52 14.44 -40.39
N LYS A 278 -3.39 13.97 -41.29
CA LYS A 278 -2.98 13.10 -42.39
C LYS A 278 -2.41 14.02 -43.47
N LEU A 279 -1.11 13.95 -43.68
CA LEU A 279 -0.44 14.74 -44.71
C LEU A 279 -0.79 14.11 -46.06
N ILE A 280 -1.70 14.75 -46.79
CA ILE A 280 -2.03 14.38 -48.17
C ILE A 280 -0.96 15.02 -49.05
N VAL A 281 -0.06 14.20 -49.59
CA VAL A 281 0.88 14.63 -50.61
C VAL A 281 0.20 14.40 -51.96
N GLU A 282 -0.30 15.48 -52.57
CA GLU A 282 -0.69 15.45 -53.97
C GLU A 282 0.58 15.33 -54.82
N LYS A 283 0.63 14.30 -55.67
CA LYS A 283 1.65 14.20 -56.72
C LYS A 283 1.20 15.07 -57.89
N ASN A 284 1.95 16.13 -58.15
CA ASN A 284 1.95 16.82 -59.44
C ASN A 284 2.65 15.95 -60.50
#